data_AF-X1E701-F1
#
_entry.id   AF-X1E701-F1
#
_cell.length_a   1.000
_cell.length_b   1.000
_cell.length_c   1.000
_cell.angle_alpha   90.00
_cell.angle_beta   90.00
_cell.angle_gamma   90.00
#
_symmetry.space_group_name_H-M   'P 1'
#
loop_
_entity.id
_entity.type
_entity.pdbx_description
1 polymer ?
#
loop_
_entity_poly.entity_id
_entity_poly.type
_entity_poly.pdbx_seq_one_letter_code
_entity_poly.pdbx_strand_id
1 'polypeptide(L)'
;LEHTDKNLSKISFCYLGDARNNVGNSLMVGAAKMGMDFRAAAPEDCQPSDDLVNTCMKIAKDTGASITITDNVETAVKGADFLYTDVWVSMGEPDSVWEERIQLLKPYQINENVLELTANPKVKVLHCLPAFHNRETKVGEEIFQKFGLDAMEVAEDVFESDASVVFDEAENRLHTIKAIMVATLGK
;
A
#
# COMPACT_ATOMS: atom_id res chain seq x y z
N LEU A 1 3.54 -18.45 -4.19
CA LEU A 1 3.75 -17.00 -3.98
C LEU A 1 5.25 -16.79 -3.92
N GLU A 2 5.78 -15.75 -4.55
CA GLU A 2 7.23 -15.64 -4.83
C GLU A 2 8.05 -15.25 -3.59
N HIS A 3 7.47 -14.44 -2.69
CA HIS A 3 8.14 -13.96 -1.48
C HIS A 3 7.64 -14.59 -0.17
N THR A 4 6.83 -15.66 -0.26
CA THR A 4 6.34 -16.40 0.91
C THR A 4 5.83 -17.79 0.55
N ASP A 5 6.05 -18.76 1.43
CA ASP A 5 5.55 -20.13 1.30
C ASP A 5 4.08 -20.27 1.75
N LYS A 6 3.46 -19.19 2.23
CA LYS A 6 2.06 -19.19 2.68
C LYS A 6 1.11 -19.25 1.49
N ASN A 7 -0.06 -19.86 1.70
CA ASN A 7 -1.20 -19.66 0.80
C ASN A 7 -1.75 -18.23 0.94
N LEU A 8 -2.41 -17.71 -0.10
CA LEU A 8 -3.03 -16.37 -0.07
C LEU A 8 -3.91 -16.15 1.16
N SER A 9 -4.76 -17.12 1.51
CA SER A 9 -5.65 -17.01 2.67
C SER A 9 -4.96 -17.01 4.04
N LYS A 10 -3.64 -17.14 4.08
CA LYS A 10 -2.82 -17.07 5.30
C LYS A 10 -1.90 -15.85 5.32
N ILE A 11 -1.96 -15.00 4.29
CA ILE A 11 -1.19 -13.77 4.20
C ILE A 11 -1.98 -12.64 4.84
N SER A 12 -1.29 -11.88 5.69
CA SER A 12 -1.72 -10.57 6.18
C SER A 12 -0.94 -9.46 5.49
N PHE A 13 -1.62 -8.39 5.10
CA PHE A 13 -0.94 -7.21 4.60
C PHE A 13 -1.65 -5.93 5.00
N CYS A 14 -0.87 -4.85 5.12
CA CYS A 14 -1.36 -3.54 5.52
C CYS A 14 -1.10 -2.52 4.41
N TYR A 15 -2.14 -1.83 3.96
CA TYR A 15 -2.04 -0.61 3.17
C TYR A 15 -1.94 0.60 4.11
N LEU A 16 -0.94 1.45 3.92
CA LEU A 16 -0.75 2.69 4.69
C LEU A 16 -0.95 3.91 3.80
N GLY A 17 -1.58 4.96 4.32
CA GLY A 17 -1.77 6.23 3.60
C GLY A 17 -3.20 6.44 3.10
N ASP A 18 -3.36 6.90 1.85
CA ASP A 18 -4.69 7.20 1.26
C ASP A 18 -5.40 5.93 0.77
N ALA A 19 -6.05 5.21 1.68
CA ALA A 19 -6.74 3.95 1.37
C ALA A 19 -8.03 4.12 0.53
N ARG A 20 -8.48 5.36 0.31
CA ARG A 20 -9.68 5.68 -0.48
C ARG A 20 -9.43 5.68 -1.99
N ASN A 21 -8.17 5.62 -2.42
CA ASN A 21 -7.80 5.62 -3.83
C ASN A 21 -8.11 4.27 -4.53
N ASN A 22 -7.87 4.22 -5.84
CA ASN A 22 -8.10 3.02 -6.64
C ASN A 22 -7.26 1.81 -6.21
N VAL A 23 -6.02 2.01 -5.76
CA VAL A 23 -5.11 0.95 -5.31
C VAL A 23 -5.62 0.35 -4.00
N GLY A 24 -5.84 1.16 -2.96
CA GLY A 24 -6.39 0.73 -1.67
C GLY A 24 -7.73 0.00 -1.82
N ASN A 25 -8.65 0.55 -2.62
CA ASN A 25 -9.93 -0.09 -2.92
C ASN A 25 -9.75 -1.45 -3.63
N SER A 26 -8.88 -1.53 -4.64
CA SER A 26 -8.65 -2.77 -5.40
C SER A 26 -7.98 -3.85 -4.55
N LEU A 27 -7.03 -3.46 -3.68
CA LEU A 27 -6.39 -4.37 -2.74
C LEU A 27 -7.39 -4.96 -1.74
N MET A 28 -8.30 -4.14 -1.20
CA MET A 28 -9.36 -4.62 -0.30
C MET A 28 -10.29 -5.61 -1.02
N VAL A 29 -10.71 -5.29 -2.25
CA VAL A 29 -11.56 -6.19 -3.05
C VAL A 29 -10.84 -7.50 -3.36
N GLY A 30 -9.58 -7.44 -3.77
CA GLY A 30 -8.75 -8.61 -4.06
C GLY A 30 -8.58 -9.50 -2.84
N ALA A 31 -8.22 -8.91 -1.70
CA ALA A 31 -8.07 -9.64 -0.44
C ALA A 31 -9.36 -10.33 0.01
N ALA A 32 -10.49 -9.61 -0.07
CA ALA A 32 -11.81 -10.16 0.23
C ALA A 32 -12.12 -11.38 -0.65
N LYS A 33 -11.82 -11.31 -1.96
CA LYS A 33 -12.05 -12.42 -2.89
C LYS A 33 -11.11 -13.61 -2.67
N MET A 34 -9.88 -13.36 -2.22
CA MET A 34 -8.86 -14.39 -2.06
C MET A 34 -8.77 -14.98 -0.65
N GLY A 35 -9.61 -14.51 0.29
CA GLY A 35 -9.64 -15.01 1.66
C GLY A 35 -8.49 -14.50 2.54
N MET A 36 -7.89 -13.36 2.19
CA MET A 36 -6.69 -12.81 2.85
C MET A 36 -7.05 -11.95 4.06
N ASP A 37 -6.06 -11.59 4.87
CA ASP A 37 -6.19 -10.59 5.93
C ASP A 37 -5.74 -9.21 5.41
N PHE A 38 -6.70 -8.38 5.02
CA PHE A 38 -6.49 -7.00 4.58
C PHE A 38 -6.60 -6.02 5.73
N ARG A 39 -5.66 -5.09 5.78
CA ARG A 39 -5.64 -4.02 6.76
C ARG A 39 -5.38 -2.69 6.08
N ALA A 40 -6.07 -1.65 6.51
CA ALA A 40 -5.79 -0.28 6.11
C ALA A 40 -5.46 0.56 7.36
N ALA A 41 -4.26 1.13 7.38
CA ALA A 41 -3.86 2.18 8.30
C ALA A 41 -4.04 3.52 7.57
N ALA A 42 -5.16 4.19 7.81
CA ALA A 42 -5.50 5.44 7.14
C ALA A 42 -6.28 6.37 8.07
N PRO A 43 -6.05 7.69 7.99
CA PRO A 43 -6.87 8.66 8.71
C PRO A 43 -8.30 8.59 8.19
N GLU A 44 -9.29 8.92 9.03
CA GLU A 44 -10.72 8.72 8.75
C GLU A 44 -11.16 9.26 7.38
N ASP A 45 -10.69 10.46 7.01
CA ASP A 45 -11.01 11.11 5.72
C ASP A 45 -10.41 10.39 4.49
N CYS A 46 -9.45 9.51 4.69
CA CYS A 46 -8.75 8.73 3.67
C CYS A 46 -9.08 7.23 3.72
N GLN A 47 -10.10 6.83 4.48
CA GLN A 47 -10.55 5.44 4.51
C GLN A 47 -11.45 5.10 3.30
N PRO A 48 -11.53 3.82 2.90
CA PRO A 48 -12.47 3.37 1.86
C PRO A 48 -13.93 3.69 2.23
N SER A 49 -14.79 3.86 1.22
CA SER A 49 -16.19 4.15 1.47
C SER A 49 -16.92 3.00 2.17
N ASP A 50 -17.83 3.32 3.08
CA ASP A 50 -18.63 2.33 3.82
C ASP A 50 -19.36 1.34 2.90
N ASP A 51 -19.87 1.79 1.76
CA ASP A 51 -20.53 0.92 0.77
C ASP A 51 -19.59 -0.16 0.23
N LEU A 52 -18.34 0.20 -0.06
CA LEU A 52 -17.34 -0.74 -0.53
C LEU A 52 -16.89 -1.68 0.59
N VAL A 53 -16.64 -1.14 1.79
CA VAL A 53 -16.28 -1.94 2.97
C VAL A 53 -17.36 -2.97 3.27
N ASN A 54 -18.63 -2.56 3.31
CA ASN A 54 -19.77 -3.45 3.52
C ASN A 54 -19.88 -4.53 2.44
N THR A 55 -19.56 -4.19 1.19
CA THR A 55 -19.53 -5.16 0.08
C THR A 55 -18.41 -6.17 0.27
N CYS A 56 -17.20 -5.73 0.61
CA CYS A 56 -16.06 -6.60 0.84
C CYS A 56 -16.26 -7.48 2.08
N MET A 57 -16.86 -6.96 3.14
CA MET A 57 -17.23 -7.72 4.35
C MET A 57 -18.26 -8.81 4.07
N LYS A 58 -19.20 -8.61 3.13
CA LYS A 58 -20.12 -9.68 2.68
C LYS A 58 -19.37 -10.80 1.97
N ILE A 59 -18.46 -10.44 1.06
CA ILE A 59 -17.62 -11.43 0.35
C ILE A 59 -16.73 -12.19 1.33
N ALA A 60 -16.15 -11.49 2.31
CA ALA A 60 -15.27 -12.04 3.32
C ALA A 60 -15.91 -13.17 4.16
N LYS A 61 -17.23 -13.11 4.37
CA LYS A 61 -17.99 -14.19 5.05
C LYS A 61 -17.91 -15.51 4.30
N ASP A 62 -17.87 -15.48 2.98
CA ASP A 62 -17.83 -16.68 2.15
C ASP A 62 -16.40 -17.21 1.93
N THR A 63 -15.41 -16.30 1.91
CA THR A 63 -14.00 -16.63 1.60
C THR A 63 -13.14 -16.86 2.83
N GLY A 64 -13.58 -16.40 4.01
CA GLY A 64 -12.79 -16.40 5.24
C GLY A 64 -11.79 -15.24 5.37
N ALA A 65 -11.89 -14.23 4.51
CA ALA A 65 -11.06 -13.02 4.62
C ALA A 65 -11.34 -12.24 5.91
N SER A 66 -10.35 -11.47 6.37
CA SER A 66 -10.53 -10.43 7.39
C SER A 66 -10.22 -9.06 6.80
N ILE A 67 -10.97 -8.05 7.24
CA ILE A 67 -10.82 -6.66 6.80
C ILE A 67 -10.78 -5.80 8.06
N THR A 68 -9.68 -5.09 8.25
CA THR A 68 -9.49 -4.15 9.36
C THR A 68 -9.19 -2.77 8.80
N ILE A 69 -9.91 -1.75 9.26
CA ILE A 69 -9.68 -0.36 8.88
C ILE A 69 -9.52 0.44 10.17
N THR A 70 -8.41 1.16 10.30
CA THR A 70 -8.07 1.93 11.51
C THR A 70 -7.12 3.07 11.17
N ASP A 71 -7.10 4.08 12.00
CA ASP A 71 -6.13 5.17 12.01
C ASP A 71 -4.88 4.84 12.86
N ASN A 72 -4.83 3.69 13.52
CA ASN A 72 -3.73 3.28 14.37
C ASN A 72 -2.71 2.41 13.60
N VAL A 73 -1.58 3.00 13.21
CA VAL A 73 -0.51 2.33 12.46
C VAL A 73 0.02 1.09 13.19
N GLU A 74 0.35 1.20 14.47
CA GLU A 74 0.91 0.08 15.26
C GLU A 74 -0.01 -1.15 15.25
N THR A 75 -1.31 -0.94 15.47
CA THR A 75 -2.30 -2.03 15.48
C THR A 75 -2.47 -2.64 14.10
N ALA A 76 -2.47 -1.82 13.05
CA ALA A 76 -2.66 -2.27 11.68
C ALA A 76 -1.48 -3.11 11.17
N VAL A 77 -0.23 -2.68 11.39
CA VAL A 77 0.95 -3.33 10.80
C VAL A 77 1.42 -4.57 11.56
N LYS A 78 1.00 -4.75 12.82
CA LYS A 78 1.46 -5.83 13.70
C LYS A 78 1.24 -7.22 13.11
N GLY A 79 2.32 -7.93 12.84
CA GLY A 79 2.34 -9.27 12.25
C GLY A 79 1.97 -9.31 10.76
N ALA A 80 2.04 -8.18 10.05
CA ALA A 80 1.85 -8.15 8.60
C ALA A 80 3.01 -8.89 7.90
N ASP A 81 2.70 -9.66 6.85
CA ASP A 81 3.69 -10.23 5.95
C ASP A 81 4.18 -9.19 4.93
N PHE A 82 3.26 -8.31 4.50
CA PHE A 82 3.55 -7.25 3.54
C PHE A 82 3.01 -5.90 4.01
N LEU A 83 3.76 -4.83 3.75
CA LEU A 83 3.30 -3.46 3.82
C LEU A 83 3.18 -2.90 2.41
N TYR A 84 2.14 -2.11 2.16
CA TYR A 84 1.88 -1.47 0.89
C TYR A 84 1.61 0.00 1.12
N THR A 85 2.15 0.87 0.27
CA THR A 85 1.75 2.29 0.21
C THR A 85 1.69 2.76 -1.23
N ASP A 86 1.10 3.93 -1.44
CA ASP A 86 1.10 4.64 -2.72
C ASP A 86 1.30 6.14 -2.45
N VAL A 87 1.56 6.91 -3.51
CA VAL A 87 1.69 8.37 -3.45
C VAL A 87 0.45 9.00 -2.82
N TRP A 88 0.68 9.95 -1.92
CA TRP A 88 -0.39 10.62 -1.16
C TRP A 88 -1.15 11.68 -1.95
N VAL A 89 -0.51 12.19 -3.00
CA VAL A 89 -0.97 13.33 -3.81
C VAL A 89 -0.91 12.96 -5.27
N SER A 90 -1.90 13.41 -6.03
CA SER A 90 -1.91 13.21 -7.48
C SER A 90 -1.21 14.38 -8.19
N MET A 91 -0.49 14.06 -9.28
CA MET A 91 0.08 15.08 -10.15
C MET A 91 -1.02 15.99 -10.71
N GLY A 92 -0.93 17.29 -10.40
CA GLY A 92 -1.87 18.33 -10.86
C GLY A 92 -2.83 18.85 -9.79
N GLU A 93 -2.86 18.26 -8.59
CA GLU A 93 -3.57 18.86 -7.45
C GLU A 93 -2.89 20.17 -6.99
N PRO A 94 -3.65 21.18 -6.51
CA PRO A 94 -3.08 22.46 -6.06
C PRO A 94 -2.13 22.30 -4.86
N ASP A 95 -1.10 23.15 -4.77
CA ASP A 95 -0.12 23.14 -3.67
C ASP A 95 -0.76 23.22 -2.27
N SER A 96 -1.90 23.92 -2.11
CA SER A 96 -2.62 24.00 -0.84
C SER A 96 -3.20 22.64 -0.40
N VAL A 97 -3.59 21.80 -1.35
CA VAL A 97 -4.08 20.43 -1.08
C VAL A 97 -2.92 19.53 -0.68
N TRP A 98 -1.73 19.76 -1.24
CA TRP A 98 -0.54 18.98 -0.89
C TRP A 98 -0.14 19.21 0.56
N GLU A 99 -0.11 20.46 1.02
CA GLU A 99 0.27 20.76 2.41
C GLU A 99 -0.64 20.07 3.43
N GLU A 100 -1.95 20.16 3.25
CA GLU A 100 -2.94 19.51 4.11
C GLU A 100 -2.80 17.98 4.08
N ARG A 101 -2.72 17.38 2.88
CA ARG A 101 -2.56 15.93 2.74
C ARG A 101 -1.26 15.41 3.32
N ILE A 102 -0.15 16.14 3.13
CA ILE A 102 1.15 15.78 3.68
C ILE A 102 1.08 15.77 5.20
N GLN A 103 0.52 16.80 5.83
CA GLN A 103 0.38 16.84 7.29
C GLN A 103 -0.47 15.68 7.82
N LEU A 104 -1.56 15.37 7.11
CA LEU A 104 -2.48 14.30 7.47
C LEU A 104 -1.85 12.90 7.34
N LEU A 105 -1.07 12.66 6.28
CA LEU A 105 -0.59 11.33 5.89
C LEU A 105 0.84 11.02 6.35
N LYS A 106 1.62 12.03 6.74
CA LYS A 106 2.98 11.86 7.27
C LYS A 106 3.11 10.80 8.39
N PRO A 107 2.17 10.68 9.35
CA PRO A 107 2.23 9.63 10.37
C PRO A 107 2.15 8.19 9.82
N TYR A 108 1.74 8.01 8.56
CA TYR A 108 1.56 6.72 7.90
C TYR A 108 2.69 6.39 6.92
N GLN A 109 3.75 7.21 6.84
CA GLN A 109 4.93 6.92 6.01
C GLN A 109 5.54 5.57 6.40
N ILE A 110 5.81 4.74 5.39
CA ILE A 110 6.60 3.51 5.60
C ILE A 110 8.06 3.91 5.81
N ASN A 111 8.56 3.68 7.03
CA ASN A 111 9.95 3.90 7.44
C ASN A 111 10.40 2.74 8.35
N GLU A 112 11.66 2.74 8.77
CA GLU A 112 12.23 1.68 9.62
C GLU A 112 11.39 1.39 10.87
N ASN A 113 10.88 2.43 11.54
CA ASN A 113 10.03 2.27 12.72
C ASN A 113 8.72 1.52 12.39
N VAL A 114 8.08 1.79 11.24
CA VAL A 114 6.90 1.04 10.81
C VAL A 114 7.23 -0.43 10.52
N LEU A 115 8.40 -0.72 9.94
CA LEU A 115 8.87 -2.09 9.76
C LEU A 115 9.05 -2.80 11.10
N GLU A 116 9.63 -2.14 12.10
CA GLU A 116 9.79 -2.69 13.46
C GLU A 116 8.45 -2.96 14.15
N LEU A 117 7.46 -2.06 14.01
CA LEU A 117 6.11 -2.23 14.56
C LEU A 117 5.39 -3.47 14.02
N THR A 118 5.80 -3.99 12.85
CA THR A 118 5.27 -5.26 12.34
C THR A 118 5.64 -6.44 13.24
N ALA A 119 6.71 -6.35 14.04
CA ALA A 119 7.29 -7.47 14.77
C ALA A 119 7.57 -8.70 13.90
N ASN A 120 7.77 -8.49 12.58
CA ASN A 120 8.06 -9.53 11.61
C ASN A 120 9.37 -9.21 10.87
N PRO A 121 10.50 -9.87 11.21
CA PRO A 121 11.78 -9.60 10.56
C PRO A 121 11.83 -10.02 9.07
N LYS A 122 10.78 -10.67 8.56
CA LYS A 122 10.65 -11.07 7.15
C LYS A 122 9.63 -10.22 6.39
N VAL A 123 9.12 -9.14 6.99
CA VAL A 123 8.17 -8.26 6.33
C VAL A 123 8.73 -7.75 5.00
N LYS A 124 7.87 -7.68 3.98
CA LYS A 124 8.22 -7.12 2.68
C LYS A 124 7.43 -5.84 2.39
N VAL A 125 8.00 -4.95 1.60
CA VAL A 125 7.40 -3.67 1.23
C VAL A 125 7.09 -3.66 -0.26
N LEU A 126 5.88 -3.26 -0.59
CA LEU A 126 5.31 -3.16 -1.92
C LEU A 126 4.89 -1.71 -2.21
N HIS A 127 4.94 -1.33 -3.48
CA HIS A 127 4.59 0.00 -3.97
C HIS A 127 4.31 -0.08 -5.47
N CYS A 128 3.19 0.47 -5.93
CA CYS A 128 2.73 0.33 -7.33
C CYS A 128 3.63 1.04 -8.37
N LEU A 129 4.43 2.01 -7.89
CA LEU A 129 5.32 2.92 -8.61
C LEU A 129 4.58 3.92 -9.54
N PRO A 130 5.14 5.13 -9.75
CA PRO A 130 6.39 5.67 -9.18
C PRO A 130 6.28 6.00 -7.68
N ALA A 131 7.39 5.99 -6.96
CA ALA A 131 7.47 6.39 -5.55
C ALA A 131 8.30 7.68 -5.39
N PHE A 132 7.95 8.51 -4.42
CA PHE A 132 8.70 9.69 -3.98
C PHE A 132 9.53 9.34 -2.75
N HIS A 133 10.54 8.50 -2.95
CA HIS A 133 11.40 7.96 -1.88
C HIS A 133 12.68 8.79 -1.63
N ASN A 134 13.05 9.68 -2.56
CA ASN A 134 14.18 10.60 -2.43
C ASN A 134 14.03 11.88 -3.30
N ARG A 135 15.10 12.65 -3.38
CA ARG A 135 15.20 13.95 -4.06
C ARG A 135 15.76 13.91 -5.48
N GLU A 136 16.10 12.72 -5.98
CA GLU A 136 16.84 12.60 -7.26
C GLU A 136 15.96 12.88 -8.49
N THR A 137 14.64 13.00 -8.30
CA THR A 137 13.72 13.47 -9.33
C THR A 137 13.47 14.98 -9.20
N LYS A 138 13.10 15.61 -10.32
CA LYS A 138 12.71 17.04 -10.32
C LYS A 138 11.57 17.30 -9.31
N VAL A 139 10.57 16.42 -9.25
CA VAL A 139 9.43 16.55 -8.34
C VAL A 139 9.85 16.31 -6.89
N GLY A 140 10.72 15.33 -6.63
CA GLY A 140 11.28 15.08 -5.30
C GLY A 140 12.06 16.28 -4.75
N GLU A 141 12.89 16.92 -5.57
CA GLU A 141 13.57 18.16 -5.16
C GLU A 141 12.57 19.31 -4.93
N GLU A 142 11.53 19.45 -5.76
CA GLU A 142 10.47 20.45 -5.54
C GLU A 142 9.71 20.21 -4.22
N ILE A 143 9.43 18.95 -3.88
CA ILE A 143 8.82 18.56 -2.59
C ILE A 143 9.72 18.99 -1.43
N PHE A 144 11.02 18.73 -1.51
CA PHE A 144 11.97 19.15 -0.48
C PHE A 144 11.99 20.67 -0.32
N GLN A 145 12.08 21.42 -1.42
CA GLN A 145 12.13 22.89 -1.36
C GLN A 145 10.84 23.52 -0.83
N LYS A 146 9.67 22.91 -1.09
CA LYS A 146 8.36 23.42 -0.64
C LYS A 146 8.00 22.98 0.77
N PHE A 147 8.23 21.71 1.11
CA PHE A 147 7.69 21.08 2.32
C PHE A 147 8.77 20.54 3.29
N GLY A 148 10.04 20.61 2.91
CA GLY A 148 11.16 20.14 3.73
C GLY A 148 11.17 18.63 3.95
N LEU A 149 10.67 17.86 2.97
CA LEU A 149 10.63 16.40 3.02
C LEU A 149 11.62 15.81 2.01
N ASP A 150 12.52 14.95 2.49
CA ASP A 150 13.42 14.19 1.61
C ASP A 150 12.70 13.04 0.90
N ALA A 151 11.65 12.50 1.52
CA ALA A 151 10.82 11.40 1.03
C ALA A 151 9.36 11.58 1.48
N MET A 152 8.40 11.04 0.72
CA MET A 152 6.96 11.12 1.02
C MET A 152 6.42 9.80 1.59
N GLU A 153 5.80 8.94 0.79
CA GLU A 153 5.06 7.77 1.29
C GLU A 153 5.93 6.64 1.82
N VAL A 154 7.18 6.56 1.35
CA VAL A 154 8.17 5.56 1.76
C VAL A 154 9.54 6.21 1.87
N ALA A 155 10.28 5.91 2.93
CA ALA A 155 11.64 6.42 3.12
C ALA A 155 12.66 5.68 2.24
N GLU A 156 13.73 6.37 1.83
CA GLU A 156 14.81 5.84 0.98
C GLU A 156 15.43 4.55 1.53
N ASP A 157 15.74 4.55 2.83
CA ASP A 157 16.35 3.43 3.53
C ASP A 157 15.50 2.16 3.46
N VAL A 158 14.18 2.29 3.50
CA VAL A 158 13.25 1.18 3.30
C VAL A 158 13.12 0.83 1.82
N PHE A 159 12.98 1.81 0.94
CA PHE A 159 12.77 1.60 -0.50
C PHE A 159 13.95 0.84 -1.14
N GLU A 160 15.17 1.13 -0.72
CA GLU A 160 16.42 0.51 -1.19
C GLU A 160 16.86 -0.71 -0.33
N SER A 161 16.08 -1.08 0.70
CA SER A 161 16.41 -2.23 1.56
C SER A 161 16.05 -3.59 0.94
N ASP A 162 16.61 -4.66 1.52
CA ASP A 162 16.20 -6.04 1.23
C ASP A 162 14.72 -6.35 1.54
N ALA A 163 14.03 -5.49 2.31
CA ALA A 163 12.60 -5.64 2.56
C ALA A 163 11.78 -5.20 1.33
N SER A 164 12.29 -4.29 0.51
CA SER A 164 11.63 -3.82 -0.70
C SER A 164 11.62 -4.88 -1.79
N VAL A 165 10.44 -5.14 -2.36
CA VAL A 165 10.25 -6.05 -3.51
C VAL A 165 9.51 -5.34 -4.65
N VAL A 166 9.61 -4.01 -4.69
CA VAL A 166 8.88 -3.14 -5.63
C VAL A 166 9.24 -3.40 -7.10
N PHE A 167 10.48 -3.81 -7.38
CA PHE A 167 10.90 -4.11 -8.75
C PHE A 167 10.40 -5.48 -9.22
N ASP A 168 10.35 -6.47 -8.34
CA ASP A 168 9.71 -7.77 -8.64
C ASP A 168 8.19 -7.58 -8.83
N GLU A 169 7.55 -6.74 -8.00
CA GLU A 169 6.15 -6.32 -8.20
C GLU A 169 5.95 -5.63 -9.56
N ALA A 170 6.84 -4.72 -9.94
CA ALA A 170 6.78 -4.00 -11.20
C ALA A 170 6.93 -4.95 -12.40
N GLU A 171 7.87 -5.90 -12.36
CA GLU A 171 8.04 -6.93 -13.39
C GLU A 171 6.78 -7.80 -13.51
N ASN A 172 6.19 -8.19 -12.38
CA ASN A 172 4.99 -9.01 -12.32
C ASN A 172 3.75 -8.38 -13.00
N ARG A 173 3.74 -7.07 -13.23
CA ARG A 173 2.72 -6.42 -14.07
C ARG A 173 2.73 -6.95 -15.51
N LEU A 174 3.91 -7.22 -16.08
CA LEU A 174 4.02 -7.80 -17.43
C LEU A 174 3.39 -9.20 -17.47
N HIS A 175 3.67 -10.02 -16.46
CA HIS A 175 3.23 -11.41 -16.39
C HIS A 175 1.72 -11.52 -16.17
N THR A 176 1.16 -10.70 -15.28
CA THR A 176 -0.27 -10.68 -14.97
C THR A 176 -1.11 -10.13 -16.14
N ILE A 177 -0.66 -9.05 -16.80
CA ILE A 177 -1.33 -8.53 -18.00
C ILE A 177 -1.30 -9.57 -19.13
N LYS A 178 -0.15 -10.23 -19.33
CA LYS A 178 -0.03 -11.33 -20.31
C LYS A 178 -1.02 -12.45 -20.00
N ALA A 179 -1.14 -12.87 -18.74
CA ALA A 179 -2.11 -13.90 -18.34
C ALA A 179 -3.56 -13.49 -18.68
N ILE A 180 -3.95 -12.23 -18.43
CA ILE A 180 -5.27 -11.72 -18.79
C ILE A 180 -5.48 -11.78 -20.31
N MET A 181 -4.51 -11.30 -21.10
CA MET A 181 -4.60 -11.32 -22.56
C MET A 181 -4.71 -12.76 -23.11
N VAL A 182 -3.89 -13.69 -22.59
CA VAL A 182 -3.94 -15.10 -23.00
C VAL A 182 -5.27 -15.74 -22.62
N ALA A 183 -5.77 -15.51 -21.41
CA ALA A 183 -7.02 -16.12 -20.95
C ALA A 183 -8.25 -15.60 -21.71
N THR A 184 -8.21 -14.35 -22.19
CA THR A 184 -9.38 -13.71 -22.84
C THR A 184 -9.32 -13.71 -24.36
N LEU A 185 -8.11 -13.71 -24.95
CA LEU A 185 -7.89 -13.61 -26.40
C LEU A 185 -7.04 -14.75 -26.98
N GLY A 186 -6.39 -15.55 -26.13
CA GLY A 186 -5.63 -16.75 -26.54
C GLY A 186 -6.56 -17.86 -27.01
N LYS A 187 -6.09 -18.67 -27.95
CA LYS A 187 -6.78 -19.86 -28.47
C LYS A 187 -6.13 -21.13 -27.92
#